data_AF-A0AAD1Z485-F1
#
_entry.id   AF-A0AAD1Z485-F1
#
_cell.length_a   1.000
_cell.length_b   1.000
_cell.length_c   1.000
_cell.angle_alpha   90.00
_cell.angle_beta   90.00
_cell.angle_gamma   90.00
#
_symmetry.space_group_name_H-M   'P 1'
#
loop_
_entity.id
_entity.type
_entity.pdbx_description
1 polymer ?
#
loop_
_entity_poly.entity_id
_entity_poly.type
_entity_poly.pdbx_seq_one_letter_code
_entity_poly.pdbx_strand_id
1 'polypeptide(L)'
;MRRGGRAKHSFEMMPSQALFRNRKVVGLMMGCLGLSKQPTRPVPFAENSGSLQIDQIVCNSPRIRLSDGRFLAYRETGVPKNRSNYRIIVVHGFGSSKEMNFMAPQV
;
A
#
# COMPACT_ATOMS: atom_id res chain seq x y z
N MET A 1 -49.08 -53.50 12.05
CA MET A 1 -47.71 -53.58 12.60
C MET A 1 -46.69 -53.19 11.53
N ARG A 2 -45.75 -52.31 11.89
CA ARG A 2 -44.38 -52.13 11.36
C ARG A 2 -44.18 -51.66 9.90
N ARG A 3 -44.09 -50.32 9.76
CA ARG A 3 -43.26 -49.64 8.74
C ARG A 3 -41.77 -49.91 9.04
N GLY A 4 -40.95 -50.11 8.00
CA GLY A 4 -39.50 -50.20 8.17
C GLY A 4 -38.75 -50.62 6.91
N GLY A 5 -38.61 -49.73 5.93
CA GLY A 5 -37.64 -49.88 4.85
C GLY A 5 -36.24 -49.52 5.35
N ARG A 6 -35.34 -50.50 5.39
CA ARG A 6 -33.93 -50.33 5.80
C ARG A 6 -33.07 -50.13 4.55
N ALA A 7 -32.28 -49.06 4.56
CA ALA A 7 -31.37 -48.66 3.49
C ALA A 7 -30.32 -49.74 3.14
N LYS A 8 -29.98 -49.83 1.86
CA LYS A 8 -28.66 -50.27 1.39
C LYS A 8 -28.19 -49.28 0.33
N HIS A 9 -27.47 -48.26 0.78
CA HIS A 9 -26.71 -47.39 -0.12
C HIS A 9 -25.35 -48.05 -0.30
N SER A 10 -25.19 -48.80 -1.40
CA SER A 10 -23.90 -49.34 -1.81
C SER A 10 -23.02 -48.16 -2.22
N PHE A 11 -22.09 -47.77 -1.34
CA PHE A 11 -21.06 -46.81 -1.68
C PHE A 11 -20.00 -47.56 -2.49
N GLU A 12 -20.12 -47.52 -3.82
CA GLU A 12 -19.03 -47.95 -4.69
C GLU A 12 -17.83 -47.01 -4.50
N MET A 13 -16.75 -47.56 -3.95
CA MET A 13 -15.47 -46.89 -3.84
C MET A 13 -14.77 -46.95 -5.19
N MET A 14 -14.82 -45.86 -5.95
CA MET A 14 -14.06 -45.72 -7.21
C MET A 14 -12.58 -45.38 -6.95
N PRO A 15 -11.65 -45.91 -7.78
CA PRO A 15 -10.21 -45.83 -7.52
C PRO A 15 -9.62 -44.44 -7.83
N SER A 16 -8.71 -44.00 -6.97
CA SER A 16 -8.00 -42.71 -6.99
C SER A 16 -6.97 -42.58 -8.13
N GLN A 17 -7.39 -42.73 -9.39
CA GLN A 17 -6.50 -42.74 -10.56
C GLN A 17 -6.50 -41.39 -11.31
N ALA A 18 -6.92 -40.29 -10.67
CA ALA A 18 -7.13 -39.00 -11.34
C ALA A 18 -6.24 -37.85 -10.86
N LEU A 19 -5.10 -38.12 -10.18
CA LEU A 19 -4.20 -37.05 -9.72
C LEU A 19 -2.89 -36.90 -10.51
N PHE A 20 -2.60 -37.78 -11.49
CA PHE A 20 -1.29 -37.80 -12.16
C PHE A 20 -1.30 -37.41 -13.65
N ARG A 21 -2.38 -36.83 -14.18
CA ARG A 21 -2.44 -36.50 -15.62
C ARG A 21 -1.84 -35.12 -15.97
N ASN A 22 -1.68 -34.22 -15.01
CA ASN A 22 -1.33 -32.81 -15.31
C ASN A 22 -0.05 -32.29 -14.59
N ARG A 23 0.92 -33.16 -14.27
CA ARG A 23 2.22 -32.73 -13.67
C ARG A 23 3.00 -31.73 -14.54
N LYS A 24 2.76 -31.70 -15.85
CA LYS A 24 3.40 -30.74 -16.77
C LYS A 24 2.82 -29.32 -16.68
N VAL A 25 1.56 -29.17 -16.24
CA VAL A 25 0.91 -27.85 -16.08
C VAL A 25 1.38 -27.15 -14.81
N VAL A 26 1.61 -27.91 -13.73
CA VAL A 26 2.10 -27.36 -12.46
C VAL A 26 3.51 -26.77 -12.60
N GLY A 27 4.37 -27.36 -13.44
CA GLY A 27 5.72 -26.85 -13.68
C GLY A 27 5.78 -25.51 -14.43
N LEU A 28 4.75 -25.15 -15.20
CA LEU A 28 4.73 -23.91 -16.01
C LEU A 28 4.43 -22.65 -15.17
N MET A 29 3.68 -22.80 -14.06
CA MET A 29 3.25 -21.65 -13.25
C MET A 29 4.30 -21.11 -12.26
N MET A 30 5.42 -21.83 -12.05
CA MET A 30 6.51 -21.43 -11.14
C MET A 30 7.67 -20.66 -11.81
N GLY A 31 7.48 -20.20 -13.06
CA GLY A 31 8.56 -19.66 -13.91
C GLY A 31 8.64 -18.15 -14.12
N CYS A 32 7.74 -17.33 -13.53
CA CYS A 32 7.66 -15.90 -13.87
C CYS A 32 7.85 -14.95 -12.68
N LEU A 33 8.89 -15.16 -11.86
CA LEU A 33 9.42 -14.14 -10.96
C LEU A 33 10.70 -13.55 -11.55
N GLY A 34 10.55 -12.72 -12.57
CA GLY A 34 11.64 -11.90 -13.11
C GLY A 34 11.87 -10.67 -12.24
N LEU A 35 13.07 -10.55 -11.66
CA LEU A 35 13.54 -9.29 -11.06
C LEU A 35 13.67 -8.22 -12.16
N SER A 36 12.66 -7.37 -12.33
CA SER A 36 12.88 -6.09 -13.00
C SER A 36 13.53 -5.14 -11.99
N LYS A 37 14.86 -5.07 -12.02
CA LYS A 37 15.52 -3.85 -11.54
C LYS A 37 15.08 -2.74 -12.47
N GLN A 38 14.12 -1.93 -12.06
CA GLN A 38 13.94 -0.62 -12.67
C GLN A 38 15.00 0.30 -12.06
N PRO A 39 16.00 0.80 -12.82
CA PRO A 39 16.59 2.06 -12.47
C PRO A 39 15.45 3.06 -12.55
N THR A 40 15.02 3.59 -11.41
CA THR A 40 14.16 4.78 -11.38
C THR A 40 14.85 5.82 -12.25
N ARG A 41 14.35 6.03 -13.47
CA ARG A 41 14.76 7.18 -14.26
C ARG A 41 14.45 8.40 -13.39
N PRO A 42 15.44 9.23 -13.01
CA PRO A 42 15.10 10.51 -12.44
C PRO A 42 14.27 11.22 -13.51
N VAL A 43 13.05 11.59 -13.14
CA VAL A 43 12.22 12.54 -13.91
C VAL A 43 13.14 13.66 -14.41
N PRO A 44 13.08 14.05 -15.70
CA PRO A 44 13.88 15.16 -16.17
C PRO A 44 13.50 16.37 -15.32
N PHE A 45 14.46 16.80 -14.51
CA PHE A 45 14.34 17.92 -13.60
C PHE A 45 14.17 19.16 -14.46
N ALA A 46 12.92 19.55 -14.67
CA ALA A 46 12.58 20.86 -15.20
C ALA A 46 12.87 21.87 -14.09
N GLU A 47 14.07 22.42 -14.16
CA GLU A 47 14.56 23.50 -13.34
C GLU A 47 13.77 24.76 -13.71
N ASN A 48 12.64 24.98 -13.04
CA ASN A 48 11.97 26.28 -13.09
C ASN A 48 11.34 26.57 -11.72
N SER A 49 11.79 27.68 -11.12
CA SER A 49 11.28 28.27 -9.88
C SER A 49 9.76 28.48 -9.87
N GLY A 50 9.11 28.49 -11.04
CA GLY A 50 7.65 28.50 -11.16
C GLY A 50 6.95 27.18 -10.78
N SER A 51 7.61 26.02 -10.92
CA SER A 51 7.00 24.72 -10.60
C SER A 51 6.73 24.53 -9.10
N LEU A 52 7.58 25.10 -8.24
CA LEU A 52 7.42 25.03 -6.79
C LEU A 52 6.18 25.79 -6.31
N GLN A 53 5.90 26.95 -6.92
CA GLN A 53 4.68 27.71 -6.64
C GLN A 53 3.45 26.98 -7.19
N ILE A 54 3.52 26.46 -8.41
CA ILE A 54 2.38 25.76 -9.02
C ILE A 54 2.03 24.46 -8.27
N ASP A 55 3.00 23.66 -7.82
CA ASP A 55 2.71 22.42 -7.07
C ASP A 55 2.16 22.71 -5.65
N GLN A 56 2.58 23.82 -5.04
CA GLN A 56 1.96 24.33 -3.80
C GLN A 56 0.54 24.87 -4.01
N ILE A 57 0.23 25.40 -5.20
CA ILE A 57 -1.12 25.86 -5.57
C ILE A 57 -2.04 24.68 -5.88
N VAL A 58 -1.54 23.62 -6.51
CA VAL A 58 -2.33 22.43 -6.91
C VAL A 58 -2.58 21.47 -5.74
N CYS A 59 -1.69 21.44 -4.74
CA CYS A 59 -1.90 20.69 -3.51
C CYS A 59 -2.07 21.66 -2.34
N ASN A 60 -3.31 21.80 -1.85
CA ASN A 60 -3.71 22.68 -0.74
C ASN A 60 -2.96 22.49 0.60
N SER A 61 -2.00 21.57 0.67
CA SER A 61 -1.33 21.22 1.91
C SER A 61 0.16 21.58 1.86
N PRO A 62 0.73 22.07 2.98
CA PRO A 62 2.13 22.45 3.04
C PRO A 62 3.09 21.30 2.65
N ARG A 63 4.19 21.68 1.98
CA ARG A 63 5.23 20.75 1.49
C ARG A 63 6.63 21.27 1.77
N ILE A 64 7.56 20.36 2.04
CA ILE A 64 8.99 20.63 2.18
C ILE A 64 9.71 19.94 1.01
N ARG A 65 10.53 20.68 0.26
CA ARG A 65 11.37 20.12 -0.81
C ARG A 65 12.61 19.48 -0.19
N LEU A 66 12.85 18.21 -0.49
CA LEU A 66 14.04 17.47 -0.08
C LEU A 66 15.19 17.74 -1.05
N SER A 67 16.42 17.40 -0.65
CA SER A 67 17.63 17.62 -1.48
C SER A 67 17.63 16.81 -2.78
N ASP A 68 16.93 15.67 -2.82
CA ASP A 68 16.74 14.83 -3.99
C ASP A 68 15.61 15.31 -4.92
N GLY A 69 14.99 16.45 -4.61
CA GLY A 69 13.93 17.06 -5.39
C GLY A 69 12.52 16.55 -5.08
N ARG A 70 12.35 15.53 -4.23
CA ARG A 70 11.01 15.06 -3.81
C ARG A 70 10.37 16.03 -2.81
N PHE A 71 9.04 15.94 -2.65
CA PHE A 71 8.29 16.73 -1.68
C PHE A 71 7.80 15.87 -0.51
N LEU A 72 8.10 16.30 0.70
CA LEU A 72 7.53 15.76 1.93
C LEU A 72 6.27 16.56 2.28
N ALA A 73 5.13 15.88 2.27
CA ALA A 73 3.85 16.46 2.69
C ALA A 73 3.76 16.48 4.22
N TYR A 74 3.33 17.60 4.80
CA TYR A 74 3.09 17.72 6.24
C TYR A 74 1.78 18.45 6.53
N ARG A 75 1.35 18.40 7.78
CA ARG A 75 0.24 19.19 8.34
C ARG A 75 0.77 19.92 9.57
N GLU A 76 0.30 21.15 9.73
CA GLU A 76 0.62 21.99 10.88
C GLU A 76 -0.68 22.35 11.59
N THR A 77 -0.65 22.36 12.93
CA THR A 77 -1.78 22.62 13.80
C THR A 77 -1.30 23.38 15.04
N GLY A 78 -2.13 24.27 15.60
CA GLY A 78 -1.76 25.12 16.74
C GLY A 78 -1.04 26.41 16.32
N VAL A 79 -0.04 26.85 17.10
CA VAL A 79 0.73 28.07 16.81
C VAL A 79 1.61 27.88 15.56
N PRO A 80 1.56 28.80 14.58
CA PRO A 80 2.43 28.75 13.41
C PRO A 80 3.91 28.60 13.75
N LYS A 81 4.66 27.81 12.97
CA LYS A 81 6.07 27.44 13.18
C LYS A 81 6.97 28.66 13.35
N ASN A 82 6.71 29.75 12.64
CA ASN A 82 7.47 31.00 12.72
C ASN A 82 7.23 31.80 14.01
N ARG A 83 6.19 31.46 14.77
CA ARG A 83 5.79 32.13 16.02
C ARG A 83 5.81 31.21 17.24
N SER A 84 6.14 29.92 17.07
CA SER A 84 6.16 28.95 18.17
C SER A 84 7.50 28.92 18.90
N ASN A 85 7.45 28.94 20.23
CA ASN A 85 8.62 28.74 21.11
C ASN A 85 9.05 27.27 21.15
N TYR A 86 8.09 26.35 21.00
CA TYR A 86 8.31 24.90 21.04
C TYR A 86 7.61 24.23 19.86
N ARG A 87 8.19 23.14 19.35
CA ARG A 87 7.70 22.41 18.17
C ARG A 87 7.68 20.91 18.44
N ILE A 88 6.55 20.26 18.20
CA ILE A 88 6.39 18.80 18.27
C ILE A 88 6.27 18.27 16.84
N ILE A 89 7.07 17.26 16.50
CA ILE A 89 7.03 16.60 15.19
C ILE A 89 6.50 15.19 15.41
N VAL A 90 5.41 14.84 14.73
CA VAL A 90 4.81 13.51 14.78
C VAL A 90 5.08 12.79 13.46
N VAL A 91 5.69 11.62 13.55
CA VAL A 91 5.94 10.73 12.40
C VAL A 91 4.97 9.56 12.52
N HIS A 92 4.18 9.33 11.47
CA HIS A 92 3.21 8.24 11.45
C HIS A 92 3.87 6.92 11.07
N GLY A 93 3.29 5.80 11.50
CA GLY A 93 3.72 4.46 11.11
C GLY A 93 3.29 4.08 9.69
N PHE A 94 3.69 2.88 9.26
CA PHE A 94 3.24 2.31 7.97
C PHE A 94 1.72 2.18 7.93
N GLY A 95 1.12 2.46 6.77
CA GLY A 95 -0.34 2.42 6.58
C GLY A 95 -1.10 3.62 7.14
N SER A 96 -0.40 4.64 7.67
CA SER A 96 -0.97 5.91 8.11
C SER A 96 -0.49 7.06 7.21
N SER A 97 -0.83 8.29 7.56
CA SER A 97 -0.52 9.49 6.80
C SER A 97 -0.36 10.70 7.71
N LYS A 98 0.03 11.84 7.13
CA LYS A 98 0.17 13.13 7.86
C LYS A 98 -1.14 13.62 8.48
N GLU A 99 -2.27 13.03 8.10
CA GLU A 99 -3.60 13.38 8.60
C GLU A 99 -3.88 12.83 10.00
N MET A 100 -2.95 12.09 10.62
CA MET A 100 -3.13 11.58 11.97
C MET A 100 -3.48 12.72 12.95
N ASN A 101 -4.50 12.50 13.78
CA ASN A 101 -4.89 13.46 14.79
C ASN A 101 -4.13 13.14 16.08
N PHE A 102 -3.26 14.06 16.50
CA PHE A 102 -2.57 13.98 17.78
C PHE A 102 -3.38 14.80 18.78
N MET A 103 -3.87 14.15 19.84
CA MET A 103 -4.61 14.82 20.91
C MET A 103 -3.66 15.70 21.71
N ALA A 104 -3.54 16.95 21.26
CA ALA A 104 -2.90 18.03 21.98
C ALA A 104 -3.89 19.20 22.04
N PRO A 105 -3.85 20.02 23.11
CA PRO A 105 -4.55 21.30 23.14
C PRO A 105 -4.17 22.12 21.90
N GLN A 106 -5.19 22.51 21.12
CA GLN A 106 -5.03 23.43 19.99
C GLN A 106 -5.49 24.80 20.48
N VAL A 107 -4.68 25.82 20.20
CA VAL A 107 -4.88 27.22 20.60
C VAL A 107 -5.88 27.93 19.70
#